data_AF-A0A0Q6MB15-F1
#
_entry.id   AF-A0A0Q6MB15-F1
#
_cell.length_a   1.000
_cell.length_b   1.000
_cell.length_c   1.000
_cell.angle_alpha   90.00
_cell.angle_beta   90.00
_cell.angle_gamma   90.00
#
_symmetry.space_group_name_H-M   'P 1'
#
loop_
_entity.id
_entity.type
_entity.pdbx_description
1 polymer ?
#
loop_
_entity_poly.entity_id
_entity_poly.type
_entity_poly.pdbx_seq_one_letter_code
_entity_poly.pdbx_strand_id
1 'polypeptide(L)' 'MTSIDVTGGSNYGFRVVLDGGTQMCAGGTTWAFLNETDSNYKTYVAALMVAKVQGTSVRLFTTTEGGFCHIGYISIAQ' A
#
# COMPACT_ATOMS: atom_id res chain seq x y z
N MET A 1 -4.05 -8.98 3.71
CA MET A 1 -3.85 -8.19 2.47
C MET A 1 -4.37 -9.02 1.32
N THR A 2 -5.39 -8.55 0.62
CA THR A 2 -6.19 -9.33 -0.33
C THR A 2 -5.66 -9.23 -1.76
N SER A 3 -5.55 -8.02 -2.29
CA SER A 3 -5.11 -7.78 -3.67
C SER A 3 -3.90 -6.84 -3.74
N ILE A 4 -3.16 -6.99 -4.85
CA ILE A 4 -2.15 -6.04 -5.32
C ILE A 4 -2.60 -5.64 -6.72
N ASP A 5 -2.70 -4.34 -6.97
CA ASP A 5 -2.97 -3.82 -8.30
C ASP A 5 -1.79 -2.96 -8.76
N VAL A 6 -1.33 -3.16 -10.00
CA VAL A 6 -0.19 -2.43 -10.59
C VAL A 6 -0.68 -1.69 -11.82
N THR A 7 -0.30 -0.41 -11.94
CA THR A 7 -0.70 0.47 -13.05
C THR A 7 0.42 1.46 -13.37
N GLY A 8 0.19 2.41 -14.28
CA GLY A 8 1.19 3.41 -14.65
C GLY A 8 1.75 4.14 -13.43
N GLY A 9 3.07 4.33 -13.38
CA GLY A 9 3.83 4.75 -12.19
C GLY A 9 3.42 6.08 -11.55
N SER A 10 2.76 6.97 -12.31
CA SER A 10 2.26 8.27 -11.85
C SER A 10 0.76 8.29 -11.54
N ASN A 11 0.07 7.15 -11.62
CA ASN A 11 -1.38 7.03 -11.42
C ASN A 11 -1.70 5.97 -10.36
N TYR A 12 -1.13 6.14 -9.17
CA TYR A 12 -1.26 5.16 -8.08
C TYR A 12 -0.64 3.83 -8.48
N GLY A 13 0.63 3.88 -8.91
CA GLY A 13 1.33 2.83 -9.66
C GLY A 13 1.39 1.46 -8.99
N PHE A 14 1.34 1.42 -7.65
CA PHE A 14 1.16 0.20 -6.88
C PHE A 14 0.07 0.41 -5.84
N ARG A 15 -0.92 -0.48 -5.78
CA ARG A 15 -2.04 -0.40 -4.84
C ARG A 15 -2.15 -1.66 -4.01
N VAL A 16 -2.61 -1.46 -2.78
CA VAL A 16 -2.71 -2.48 -1.76
C VAL A 16 -4.09 -2.42 -1.13
N VAL A 17 -4.74 -3.58 -1.02
CA VAL A 17 -6.04 -3.71 -0.37
C VAL A 17 -5.88 -4.62 0.83
N LEU A 18 -6.45 -4.20 1.96
CA LEU A 18 -6.50 -5.02 3.18
C LEU A 18 -7.76 -5.88 3.22
N ASP A 19 -7.67 -6.99 3.95
CA ASP A 19 -8.83 -7.85 4.21
C ASP A 19 -9.90 -7.07 4.97
N GLY A 20 -11.17 -7.36 4.66
CA GLY A 20 -12.31 -6.71 5.29
C GLY A 20 -12.66 -5.32 4.76
N GLY A 21 -11.96 -4.83 3.72
CA GLY A 21 -12.34 -3.58 3.04
C GLY A 21 -12.29 -2.35 3.97
N THR A 22 -11.43 -2.38 4.98
CA THR A 22 -11.29 -1.27 5.93
C THR A 22 -10.78 -0.02 5.23
N GLN A 23 -11.38 1.13 5.53
CA GLN A 23 -10.91 2.41 5.05
C GLN A 23 -9.48 2.66 5.56
N MET A 24 -8.54 2.94 4.65
CA MET A 24 -7.12 2.94 5.01
C MET A 24 -6.62 4.28 5.55
N CYS A 25 -7.32 5.37 5.24
CA CYS A 25 -7.06 6.74 5.69
C CYS A 25 -8.36 7.49 5.95
N ALA A 26 -8.33 8.60 6.70
CA ALA A 26 -9.53 9.37 7.04
C ALA A 26 -10.18 9.98 5.79
N GLY A 27 -11.46 9.69 5.57
CA GLY A 27 -12.25 10.12 4.41
C GLY A 27 -11.82 9.55 3.05
N GLY A 28 -10.91 8.56 3.02
CA GLY A 28 -10.35 8.03 1.77
C GLY A 28 -10.86 6.65 1.37
N THR A 29 -10.08 5.96 0.54
CA THR A 29 -10.42 4.68 -0.06
C THR A 29 -10.12 3.46 0.82
N THR A 30 -10.64 2.30 0.42
CA THR A 30 -10.34 0.99 1.01
C THR A 30 -9.02 0.39 0.51
N TRP A 31 -8.31 1.14 -0.33
CA TRP A 31 -7.00 0.80 -0.88
C TRP A 31 -6.04 1.96 -0.64
N ALA A 32 -4.77 1.62 -0.54
CA ALA A 32 -3.69 2.59 -0.43
C ALA A 32 -2.66 2.39 -1.54
N PHE A 33 -1.85 3.40 -1.83
CA PHE A 33 -0.94 3.38 -2.96
C PHE A 33 0.46 3.88 -2.67
N LEU A 34 1.35 3.52 -3.60
CA LEU A 34 2.68 4.07 -3.81
C LEU A 34 2.83 4.45 -5.28
N ASN A 35 3.51 5.55 -5.54
CA ASN A 35 3.94 6.00 -6.86
C ASN A 35 5.44 5.74 -7.06
N GLU A 36 5.88 5.59 -8.31
CA GLU A 36 7.30 5.32 -8.61
C GLU A 36 8.24 6.42 -8.12
N THR A 37 7.73 7.65 -7.97
CA THR A 37 8.45 8.81 -7.45
C THR A 37 8.62 8.78 -5.94
N ASP A 38 7.93 7.88 -5.22
CA ASP A 38 8.08 7.76 -3.78
C ASP A 38 9.47 7.22 -3.42
N SER A 39 10.08 7.85 -2.42
CA SER A 39 11.39 7.43 -1.94
C SER A 39 11.35 5.96 -1.51
N ASN A 40 12.29 5.16 -2.02
CA ASN A 40 12.36 3.71 -1.78
C ASN A 40 11.18 2.89 -2.34
N TYR A 41 10.45 3.38 -3.35
CA TYR A 41 9.33 2.67 -4.00
C TYR A 41 9.59 1.17 -4.22
N LYS A 42 10.73 0.83 -4.84
CA LYS A 42 11.10 -0.57 -5.14
C LYS A 42 11.25 -1.42 -3.88
N THR A 43 11.80 -0.84 -2.80
CA THR A 43 11.95 -1.53 -1.50
C THR A 43 10.59 -1.80 -0.87
N TYR A 44 9.69 -0.82 -0.89
CA TYR A 44 8.32 -0.99 -0.40
C TYR A 44 7.59 -2.09 -1.17
N VAL A 45 7.61 -2.03 -2.50
CA VAL A 45 6.95 -2.99 -3.39
C VAL A 45 7.50 -4.41 -3.15
N ALA A 46 8.83 -4.56 -3.10
CA ALA A 46 9.46 -5.86 -2.83
C ALA A 46 9.06 -6.43 -1.47
N ALA A 47 9.11 -5.61 -0.41
CA ALA A 47 8.77 -6.03 0.94
C ALA A 47 7.29 -6.45 1.07
N LEU A 48 6.37 -5.71 0.45
CA LEU A 48 4.94 -6.04 0.44
C LEU A 48 4.63 -7.31 -0.35
N MET A 49 5.31 -7.55 -1.48
CA MET A 49 5.17 -8.79 -2.24
C MET A 49 5.66 -10.00 -1.43
N VAL A 50 6.82 -9.88 -0.78
CA VAL A 50 7.36 -10.94 0.08
C VAL A 50 6.40 -11.24 1.24
N ALA A 51 5.91 -10.22 1.93
CA ALA A 51 4.95 -10.41 3.02
C ALA A 51 3.64 -11.07 2.54
N LYS A 52 3.15 -10.71 1.34
CA LYS A 52 1.98 -11.37 0.74
C LYS A 52 2.24 -12.85 0.47
N VAL A 53 3.39 -13.21 -0.11
CA VAL A 53 3.76 -14.60 -0.39
C VAL A 53 3.92 -15.41 0.90
N GLN A 54 4.49 -14.81 1.95
CA GLN A 54 4.69 -15.45 3.24
C GLN A 54 3.42 -15.51 4.10
N GLY A 55 2.36 -14.79 3.73
CA GLY A 55 1.15 -14.66 4.57
C GLY A 55 1.40 -13.85 5.84
N THR A 56 2.43 -13.01 5.85
CA THR A 56 2.86 -12.23 7.02
C THR A 56 1.97 -11.00 7.22
N SER A 57 1.63 -10.70 8.47
CA SER A 57 0.89 -9.49 8.82
C SER A 57 1.73 -8.24 8.59
N VAL A 58 1.19 -7.31 7.81
CA VAL A 58 1.81 -6.01 7.53
C VAL A 58 0.99 -4.91 8.15
N ARG A 59 1.65 -3.98 8.84
CA ARG A 59 1.07 -2.72 9.28
C ARG A 59 1.42 -1.64 8.27
N LEU A 60 0.37 -1.05 7.70
CA LEU A 60 0.46 0.07 6.77
C LEU A 60 0.11 1.35 7.51
N PHE A 61 0.93 2.38 7.37
CA PHE A 61 0.59 3.73 7.78
C PHE A 61 0.34 4.56 6.54
N THR A 62 -0.84 5.18 6.50
CA THR A 62 -1.27 5.92 5.32
C THR A 62 -1.78 7.30 5.70
N THR A 63 -1.65 8.24 4.77
CA THR A 63 -2.14 9.60 4.87
C THR A 63 -3.06 9.89 3.69
N THR A 64 -4.01 10.80 3.86
CA THR A 64 -4.91 11.18 2.78
C THR A 64 -4.21 12.16 1.85
N GLU A 65 -4.08 11.80 0.57
CA GLU A 65 -3.52 12.64 -0.50
C GLU A 65 -4.51 12.65 -1.67
N GLY A 66 -5.01 13.84 -2.03
CA GLY A 66 -5.95 13.98 -3.15
C GLY A 66 -7.23 13.15 -3.02
N GLY A 67 -7.64 12.78 -1.80
CA GLY A 67 -8.79 11.92 -1.52
C GLY A 67 -8.51 10.41 -1.52
N PHE A 68 -7.25 10.00 -1.75
CA PHE A 68 -6.81 8.61 -1.75
C PHE A 68 -5.81 8.37 -0.61
N CYS A 69 -5.58 7.10 -0.28
CA CYS A 69 -4.68 6.75 0.82
C CYS A 69 -3.26 6.52 0.30
N HIS A 70 -2.35 7.46 0.58
CA HIS A 70 -0.93 7.33 0.23
C HIS A 70 -0.17 6.63 1.36
N ILE A 71 0.73 5.69 1.01
CA ILE A 71 1.50 4.93 2.00
C ILE A 71 2.73 5.74 2.43
N GLY A 72 2.77 6.09 3.72
CA GLY A 72 3.90 6.81 4.31
C GLY A 72 4.98 5.89 4.88
N TYR A 73 4.58 4.80 5.54
CA TYR A 73 5.52 3.76 5.99
C TYR A 73 4.84 2.38 6.06
N ILE A 74 5.67 1.34 6.01
CA ILE A 74 5.26 -0.04 6.26
C ILE A 74 6.07 -0.64 7.39
N SER A 75 5.45 -1.50 8.18
CA SER A 75 6.12 -2.32 9.18
C SER A 75 5.64 -3.76 9.01
N ILE A 76 6.58 -4.68 8.81
CA ILE A 76 6.32 -6.10 8.64
C ILE A 76 6.75 -6.77 9.93
N ALA A 77 5.78 -7.35 10.66
CA ALA A 77 6.09 -8.12 11.86
C ALA A 77 6.62 -9.49 11.41
N GLN A 78 7.78 -9.91 11.89
CA GLN A 78 8.26 -11.29 11.72
C GLN A 78 7.51 -12.25 12.65
#